data_AF-A0A1F8ZVU8-F1
#
_entry.id   AF-A0A1F8ZVU8-F1
#
_cell.length_a   1.000
_cell.length_b   1.000
_cell.length_c   1.000
_cell.angle_alpha   90.00
_cell.angle_beta   90.00
_cell.angle_gamma   90.00
#
_symmetry.space_group_name_H-M   'P 1'
#
loop_
_entity.id
_entity.type
_entity.pdbx_description
1 polymer ?
#
loop_
_entity_poly.entity_id
_entity_poly.type
_entity_poly.pdbx_seq_one_letter_code
_entity_poly.pdbx_strand_id
1 'polypeptide(L)'
;MMARLKPPRAAFVNFPLGRQCGKPNDIGMQRGILRDTLTLLVTAASPGQIVDLSYEWGEPFDWPGFRESLKEMLEVEGGPVQEWKPVK
;
A
#
# COMPACT_ATOMS: atom_id res chain seq x y z
N MET A 1 -7.90 -8.42 7.78
CA MET A 1 -7.63 -7.16 8.52
C MET A 1 -8.68 -6.08 8.24
N MET A 2 -9.02 -5.80 6.98
CA MET A 2 -9.94 -4.71 6.60
C MET A 2 -11.38 -4.82 7.13
N ALA A 3 -11.91 -6.03 7.32
CA ALA A 3 -13.27 -6.25 7.85
C ALA A 3 -13.50 -5.67 9.27
N ARG A 4 -12.45 -5.47 10.07
CA ARG A 4 -12.57 -4.89 11.42
C ARG A 4 -12.65 -3.36 11.43
N LEU A 5 -12.07 -2.69 10.43
CA LEU A 5 -12.06 -1.23 10.31
C LEU A 5 -13.39 -0.66 9.78
N LYS A 6 -14.19 -1.50 9.11
CA LYS A 6 -15.47 -1.14 8.48
C LYS A 6 -15.39 0.14 7.61
N PRO A 7 -14.41 0.24 6.68
CA PRO A 7 -14.37 1.37 5.77
C PRO A 7 -15.64 1.40 4.90
N PRO A 8 -16.16 2.58 4.51
CA PRO A 8 -17.32 2.68 3.63
C PRO A 8 -17.14 1.93 2.30
N ARG A 9 -15.90 1.88 1.80
CA ARG A 9 -15.43 1.09 0.66
C ARG A 9 -13.90 1.05 0.69
N ALA A 10 -13.29 -0.03 0.22
CA ALA A 10 -11.84 -0.15 0.16
C ALA A 10 -11.37 -1.01 -1.01
N ALA A 11 -10.27 -0.62 -1.63
CA ALA A 11 -9.49 -1.48 -2.50
C ALA A 11 -8.31 -2.03 -1.68
N PHE A 12 -8.08 -3.34 -1.76
CA PHE A 12 -7.01 -4.01 -1.04
C PHE A 12 -5.95 -4.53 -2.03
N VAL A 13 -4.69 -4.30 -1.70
CA VAL A 13 -3.52 -4.90 -2.36
C VAL A 13 -2.67 -5.59 -1.30
N ASN A 14 -2.15 -6.78 -1.60
CA ASN A 14 -1.33 -7.53 -0.65
C ASN A 14 0.15 -7.15 -0.77
N PHE A 15 0.46 -5.89 -0.48
CA PHE A 15 1.80 -5.31 -0.60
C PHE A 15 2.45 -5.03 0.75
N PRO A 16 3.78 -4.85 0.82
CA PRO A 16 4.45 -4.40 2.03
C PRO A 16 3.85 -3.11 2.57
N LEU A 17 3.90 -2.94 3.89
CA LEU A 17 3.33 -1.79 4.57
C LEU A 17 3.88 -0.46 4.01
N GLY A 18 2.99 0.51 3.76
CA GLY A 18 3.36 1.83 3.22
C GLY A 18 3.54 1.85 1.70
N ARG A 19 3.34 0.73 1.01
CA ARG A 19 3.50 0.62 -0.45
C ARG A 19 2.18 0.36 -1.18
N GLN A 20 1.06 0.85 -0.66
CA GLN A 20 -0.29 0.59 -1.20
C GLN A 20 -0.51 1.09 -2.64
N CYS A 21 0.37 1.97 -3.15
CA CYS A 21 0.31 2.46 -4.53
C CYS A 21 1.24 1.69 -5.48
N GLY A 22 2.02 0.69 -5.04
CA GLY A 22 2.92 -0.10 -5.87
C GLY A 22 4.42 0.15 -5.63
N LYS A 23 5.26 -0.49 -6.45
CA LYS A 23 6.72 -0.37 -6.37
C LYS A 23 7.19 1.05 -6.74
N PRO A 24 8.28 1.56 -6.14
CA PRO A 24 8.91 2.80 -6.60
C PRO A 24 9.20 2.73 -8.10
N ASN A 25 8.97 3.84 -8.81
CA ASN A 25 9.20 4.00 -10.25
C ASN A 25 8.39 3.06 -11.19
N ASP A 26 7.52 2.18 -10.69
CA ASP A 26 6.60 1.41 -11.52
C ASP A 26 5.32 2.22 -11.82
N ILE A 27 5.45 3.16 -12.77
CA ILE A 27 4.38 4.06 -13.18
C ILE A 27 3.16 3.27 -13.70
N GLY A 28 3.39 2.13 -14.35
CA GLY A 28 2.33 1.29 -14.91
C GLY A 28 1.44 0.73 -13.81
N MET A 29 2.05 0.04 -12.84
CA MET A 29 1.36 -0.51 -11.69
C MET A 29 0.67 0.57 -10.86
N GLN A 30 1.38 1.66 -10.56
CA GLN A 30 0.84 2.78 -9.76
C GLN A 30 -0.41 3.38 -10.39
N ARG A 31 -0.38 3.63 -11.71
CA ARG A 31 -1.53 4.16 -12.44
C ARG A 31 -2.67 3.15 -12.51
N GLY A 32 -2.36 1.86 -12.65
CA GLY A 32 -3.34 0.78 -12.61
C GLY A 32 -4.10 0.76 -11.29
N ILE A 33 -3.38 0.65 -10.17
CA ILE A 33 -3.96 0.63 -8.83
C ILE A 33 -4.82 1.86 -8.57
N LEU A 34 -4.35 3.05 -8.94
CA LEU A 34 -5.13 4.28 -8.78
C LEU A 34 -6.42 4.25 -9.61
N ARG A 35 -6.36 3.82 -10.88
CA ARG A 35 -7.53 3.72 -11.76
C ARG A 35 -8.55 2.72 -11.25
N ASP A 36 -8.11 1.55 -10.80
CA ASP A 36 -9.01 0.51 -10.30
C ASP A 36 -9.66 0.95 -8.99
N THR A 37 -8.90 1.61 -8.11
CA THR A 37 -9.42 2.19 -6.87
C THR A 37 -10.46 3.29 -7.15
N LEU A 38 -10.19 4.18 -8.11
CA LEU A 38 -11.15 5.22 -8.52
C LEU A 38 -12.37 4.62 -9.23
N THR A 39 -12.20 3.52 -9.96
CA THR A 39 -13.32 2.78 -10.55
C THR A 39 -14.20 2.18 -9.47
N LEU A 40 -13.62 1.61 -8.41
CA LEU A 40 -14.37 1.13 -7.25
C LEU A 40 -15.16 2.25 -6.57
N LEU A 41 -14.60 3.47 -6.48
CA LEU A 41 -15.30 4.62 -5.89
C LEU A 41 -16.66 4.88 -6.55
N VAL A 42 -16.75 4.74 -7.88
CA VAL A 42 -17.97 5.02 -8.65
C VAL A 42 -18.84 3.79 -8.90
N THR A 43 -18.29 2.58 -8.80
CA THR A 43 -19.01 1.33 -9.09
C THR A 43 -19.45 0.54 -7.85
N ALA A 44 -18.91 0.83 -6.66
CA ALA A 44 -19.29 0.14 -5.43
C ALA A 44 -20.78 0.32 -5.11
N ALA A 45 -21.53 -0.78 -5.15
CA ALA A 45 -22.99 -0.81 -4.99
C ALA A 45 -23.45 -0.97 -3.54
N SER A 46 -22.58 -1.47 -2.65
CA SER A 46 -22.92 -1.76 -1.26
C SER A 46 -21.97 -1.05 -0.29
N PRO A 47 -22.48 -0.52 0.84
CA PRO A 47 -21.63 -0.04 1.92
C PRO A 47 -20.72 -1.16 2.44
N GLY A 48 -19.46 -0.82 2.73
CA GLY A 48 -18.48 -1.79 3.24
C GLY A 48 -17.89 -2.70 2.18
N GLN A 49 -18.12 -2.44 0.89
CA GLN A 49 -17.55 -3.24 -0.20
C GLN A 49 -16.02 -3.13 -0.18
N ILE A 50 -15.35 -4.27 -0.02
CA ILE A 50 -13.89 -4.41 -0.09
C ILE A 50 -13.58 -5.26 -1.32
N VAL A 51 -12.73 -4.74 -2.21
CA VAL A 51 -12.30 -5.46 -3.42
C VAL A 51 -10.80 -5.70 -3.34
N ASP A 52 -10.41 -6.97 -3.47
CA ASP A 52 -9.02 -7.37 -3.58
C ASP A 52 -8.57 -7.18 -5.03
N LEU A 53 -7.61 -6.30 -5.26
CA LEU A 53 -7.04 -6.05 -6.58
C LEU A 53 -5.98 -7.12 -6.90
N SER A 54 -5.94 -7.57 -8.15
CA SER A 54 -5.06 -8.69 -8.59
C SER A 54 -3.60 -8.28 -8.84
N TYR A 55 -3.12 -7.19 -8.25
CA TYR A 55 -1.72 -6.79 -8.39
C TYR A 55 -0.84 -7.61 -7.45
N GLU A 56 0.29 -8.09 -7.98
CA GLU A 56 1.25 -8.88 -7.21
C GLU A 56 2.54 -8.10 -6.98
N TRP A 57 3.12 -8.24 -5.79
CA TRP A 57 4.42 -7.66 -5.47
C TRP A 57 5.55 -8.40 -6.21
N GLY A 58 5.32 -9.66 -6.61
CA GLY A 58 6.27 -10.50 -7.36
C GLY A 58 7.37 -11.15 -6.50
N GLU A 59 7.48 -10.79 -5.23
CA GLU A 59 8.47 -11.30 -4.29
C GLU A 59 7.81 -11.59 -2.94
N PRO A 60 8.19 -12.68 -2.24
CA PRO A 60 7.70 -12.93 -0.89
C PRO A 60 8.15 -11.83 0.07
N PHE A 61 7.32 -11.49 1.05
CA PHE A 61 7.67 -10.52 2.07
C PHE A 61 8.78 -11.07 2.99
N ASP A 62 9.84 -10.30 3.17
CA ASP A 62 10.86 -10.51 4.19
C ASP A 62 11.11 -9.22 4.99
N TRP A 63 11.56 -9.36 6.24
CA TRP A 63 11.87 -8.22 7.09
C TRP A 63 13.19 -7.52 6.72
N PRO A 64 14.30 -8.24 6.43
CA PRO A 64 15.57 -7.61 6.09
C PRO A 64 15.50 -6.77 4.81
N GLY A 65 14.93 -7.31 3.73
CA GLY A 65 14.74 -6.61 2.46
C GLY A 65 13.74 -5.47 2.57
N PHE A 66 12.66 -5.63 3.36
CA PHE A 66 11.79 -4.49 3.68
C PHE A 66 12.57 -3.32 4.31
N ARG A 67 13.44 -3.61 5.30
CA ARG A 67 14.25 -2.58 5.96
C ARG A 67 15.25 -1.91 5.02
N GLU A 68 15.90 -2.67 4.15
CA GLU A 68 16.82 -2.09 3.17
C GLU A 68 16.06 -1.20 2.19
N SER A 69 14.93 -1.68 1.65
CA SER A 69 14.11 -0.91 0.72
C SER A 69 13.55 0.39 1.32
N LEU A 70 13.32 0.41 2.64
CA LEU A 70 12.92 1.62 3.37
C LEU A 70 14.08 2.60 3.51
N LYS A 71 15.28 2.08 3.83
CA LYS A 71 16.49 2.88 3.96
C LYS A 71 16.84 3.57 2.64
N GLU A 72 16.82 2.82 1.54
CA GLU A 72 17.02 3.37 0.18
C GLU A 72 16.02 4.49 -0.12
N MET A 73 14.74 4.29 0.21
CA MET A 73 13.70 5.31 -0.02
C MET A 73 13.96 6.59 0.80
N LEU A 74 14.32 6.45 2.08
CA LEU A 74 14.61 7.59 2.96
C LEU A 74 15.87 8.35 2.54
N GLU A 75 16.88 7.64 2.03
CA GLU A 75 18.09 8.25 1.46
C GLU A 75 17.75 9.09 0.22
N VAL A 76 16.89 8.59 -0.66
CA VAL A 76 16.42 9.34 -1.85
C VAL A 76 15.60 10.57 -1.46
N GLU A 77 14.73 10.47 -0.47
CA GLU A 77 13.91 11.60 0.01
C GLU A 77 14.70 12.61 0.86
N GLY A 78 15.92 12.29 1.28
CA GLY A 78 16.72 13.11 2.18
C GLY A 78 16.10 13.26 3.58
N GLY A 79 15.17 12.37 3.94
CA GLY A 79 14.42 12.42 5.19
C GLY A 79 15.17 11.76 6.35
N PRO A 80 15.06 12.27 7.58
CA PRO A 80 15.62 11.58 8.74
C PRO A 80 14.89 10.26 8.99
N VAL A 81 15.64 9.20 9.34
CA VAL A 81 15.04 7.96 9.84
C VAL A 81 14.35 8.27 11.18
N GLN A 82 13.01 8.28 11.20
CA GLN A 82 12.24 8.57 12.40
C GLN A 82 12.31 7.36 13.36
N GLU A 83 13.16 7.44 14.39
CA GLU A 83 13.08 6.53 15.53
C GLU A 83 11.86 6.90 16.39
N TRP A 84 10.74 6.20 16.20
CA TRP A 84 9.61 6.33 17.10
C TRP A 84 9.97 5.71 18.46
N LYS A 85 9.96 6.53 19.51
CA LYS A 85 10.09 6.08 20.91
C LYS A 85 8.76 6.39 21.61
N PRO A 86 8.08 5.38 22.19
CA PRO A 86 6.86 5.64 22.93
C PRO A 86 7.16 6.58 24.09
N VAL A 87 6.43 7.69 24.16
CA VAL A 87 6.41 8.53 25.36
C VAL A 87 5.56 7.79 26.39
N LYS A 88 6.13 7.55 27.58
CA LYS A 88 5.43 6.92 28.71
C LYS A 88 4.25 7.74 29.18
#